data_AF-M5UE22-F1
#
_entry.id   AF-M5UE22-F1
#
_cell.length_a   1.000
_cell.length_b   1.000
_cell.length_c   1.000
_cell.angle_alpha   90.00
_cell.angle_beta   90.00
_cell.angle_gamma   90.00
#
_symmetry.space_group_name_H-M   'P 1'
#
loop_
_entity.id
_entity.type
_entity.pdbx_description
1 polymer ?
#
loop_
_entity_poly.entity_id
_entity_poly.type
_entity_poly.pdbx_seq_one_letter_code
_entity_poly.pdbx_strand_id
1 'polypeptide(L)'
;MRTIGVVIRMSESGKMWTSDVRYYISPLTLSVKRFAACVRGHWGIENTLHWCLDVTFREDESRVRNRTLADNLAWLKRFAIGLLKQVDNKESIAMRRRMAG
;
A
#
# COMPACT_ATOMS: atom_id res chain seq x y z
N MET A 1 -19.49 -17.49 -5.47
CA MET A 1 -18.11 -17.58 -4.94
C MET A 1 -17.39 -18.67 -5.74
N ARG A 2 -16.19 -18.44 -6.29
CA ARG A 2 -15.53 -19.41 -7.20
C ARG A 2 -14.14 -19.86 -6.78
N THR A 3 -13.44 -19.09 -5.93
CA THR A 3 -12.12 -19.48 -5.43
C THR A 3 -11.96 -19.00 -3.99
N ILE A 4 -11.45 -19.88 -3.13
CA ILE A 4 -10.94 -19.58 -1.80
C ILE A 4 -9.45 -19.87 -1.84
N GLY A 5 -8.62 -18.88 -1.49
CA GLY A 5 -7.17 -19.01 -1.49
C GLY A 5 -6.60 -18.76 -0.09
N VAL A 6 -5.59 -19.55 0.28
CA VAL A 6 -4.85 -19.39 1.53
C VAL A 6 -3.42 -18.97 1.20
N VAL A 7 -2.91 -17.98 1.91
CA VAL A 7 -1.51 -17.56 1.83
C VAL A 7 -0.90 -17.59 3.22
N ILE A 8 0.25 -18.24 3.33
CA ILE A 8 1.07 -18.24 4.53
C ILE A 8 2.26 -17.32 4.25
N ARG A 9 2.33 -16.21 4.99
CA ARG A 9 3.51 -15.36 5.03
C ARG A 9 4.42 -15.89 6.12
N MET A 10 5.70 -16.03 5.80
CA MET A 10 6.75 -16.25 6.79
C MET A 10 7.67 -15.04 6.79
N SER A 11 8.01 -14.54 7.96
CA SER A 11 8.97 -13.45 8.13
C SER A 11 10.01 -13.83 9.18
N GLU A 12 11.27 -13.59 8.84
CA GLU A 12 12.41 -13.74 9.72
C GLU A 12 12.87 -12.35 10.16
N SER A 13 13.08 -12.17 11.46
CA SER A 13 13.68 -10.98 12.04
C SER A 13 14.71 -11.40 13.08
N GLY A 14 15.99 -11.22 12.75
CA GLY A 14 17.08 -11.74 13.58
C GLY A 14 17.03 -13.26 13.68
N LYS A 15 16.87 -13.79 14.89
CA LYS A 15 16.74 -15.24 15.16
C LYS A 15 15.29 -15.72 15.29
N MET A 16 14.31 -14.85 15.06
CA MET A 16 12.90 -15.14 15.30
C MET A 16 12.13 -15.29 13.99
N TRP A 17 11.35 -16.36 13.90
CA TRP A 17 10.45 -16.66 12.80
C TRP A 17 9.02 -16.35 13.21
N THR A 18 8.30 -15.68 12.33
CA THR A 18 6.87 -15.38 12.48
C THR A 18 6.13 -15.88 11.25
N SER A 19 4.92 -16.39 11.46
CA SER A 19 4.05 -16.80 10.37
C SER A 19 2.66 -16.17 10.51
N ASP A 20 2.06 -15.82 9.39
CA ASP A 20 0.74 -15.19 9.32
C ASP A 20 -0.07 -15.86 8.21
N VAL A 21 -1.29 -16.30 8.53
CA VAL A 21 -2.18 -17.01 7.62
C VAL A 21 -3.30 -16.08 7.17
N ARG A 22 -3.47 -15.95 5.86
CA ARG A 22 -4.50 -15.08 5.26
C ARG A 22 -5.40 -15.84 4.33
N TYR A 23 -6.70 -15.60 4.47
CA TYR A 23 -7.74 -16.16 3.63
C TYR A 23 -8.25 -15.10 2.66
N TYR A 24 -8.37 -15.47 1.39
CA TYR A 24 -8.85 -14.61 0.32
C TYR A 24 -10.05 -15.27 -0.35
N ILE A 25 -11.08 -14.47 -0.63
CA ILE A 25 -12.29 -14.91 -1.33
C ILE A 25 -12.36 -14.18 -2.66
N SER A 26 -12.54 -14.92 -3.76
CA SER A 26 -12.68 -14.34 -5.09
C SER A 26 -13.88 -14.91 -5.85
N PRO A 27 -14.63 -14.06 -6.57
CA PRO A 27 -15.61 -14.52 -7.54
C PRO A 27 -14.96 -15.02 -8.84
N LEU A 28 -13.66 -14.77 -9.05
CA LEU A 28 -12.92 -15.21 -10.23
C LEU A 28 -12.42 -16.64 -10.04
N THR A 29 -12.40 -17.42 -11.13
CA THR A 29 -11.68 -18.69 -11.18
C THR A 29 -10.21 -18.39 -11.43
N LEU A 30 -9.34 -18.61 -10.44
CA LEU A 30 -7.93 -18.24 -10.50
C LEU A 30 -7.02 -19.47 -10.45
N SER A 31 -6.00 -19.50 -11.30
CA SER A 31 -4.87 -20.43 -11.13
C SER A 31 -4.01 -19.98 -9.95
N VAL A 32 -3.27 -20.90 -9.33
CA VAL A 32 -2.38 -20.61 -8.19
C VAL A 32 -1.40 -19.47 -8.53
N LYS A 33 -0.80 -19.50 -9.73
CA LYS A 33 0.12 -18.46 -10.20
C LYS A 33 -0.53 -17.09 -10.27
N ARG A 34 -1.75 -17.00 -10.83
CA ARG A 34 -2.48 -15.74 -10.96
C ARG A 34 -2.94 -15.23 -9.60
N PHE A 35 -3.42 -16.12 -8.73
CA PHE A 35 -3.78 -15.81 -7.36
C PHE A 35 -2.58 -15.23 -6.58
N ALA A 36 -1.42 -15.90 -6.63
CA ALA A 36 -0.21 -15.43 -5.98
C ALA A 36 0.24 -14.04 -6.49
N ALA A 37 0.16 -13.80 -7.82
CA ALA A 37 0.45 -12.50 -8.40
C ALA A 37 -0.51 -11.41 -7.89
N CYS A 38 -1.81 -11.70 -7.80
CA CYS A 38 -2.80 -10.79 -7.23
C CYS A 38 -2.51 -10.48 -5.75
N VAL A 39 -2.19 -11.48 -4.93
CA VAL A 39 -1.85 -11.29 -3.51
C VAL A 39 -0.58 -10.44 -3.36
N ARG A 40 0.46 -10.71 -4.16
CA ARG A 40 1.69 -9.90 -4.18
C ARG A 40 1.42 -8.47 -4.63
N GLY A 41 0.58 -8.27 -5.65
CA GLY A 41 0.17 -6.95 -6.12
C GLY A 41 -0.62 -6.16 -5.07
N HIS A 42 -1.53 -6.84 -4.37
CA HIS A 42 -2.28 -6.24 -3.25
C HIS A 42 -1.35 -5.75 -2.14
N TRP A 43 -0.35 -6.55 -1.76
CA TRP A 43 0.70 -6.13 -0.83
C TRP A 43 1.54 -4.94 -1.34
N GLY A 44 1.72 -4.81 -2.66
CA GLY A 44 2.36 -3.66 -3.26
C GLY A 44 1.61 -2.34 -3.01
N ILE A 45 0.30 -2.38 -2.78
CA ILE A 45 -0.49 -1.18 -2.42
C ILE A 45 -0.05 -0.68 -1.05
N GLU A 46 0.05 -1.57 -0.06
CA GLU A 46 0.49 -1.22 1.29
C GLU A 46 1.89 -0.58 1.28
N ASN A 47 2.83 -1.26 0.63
CA ASN A 47 4.23 -0.79 0.61
C ASN A 47 4.42 0.50 -0.19
N THR A 48 3.70 0.68 -1.30
CA THR A 48 3.98 1.80 -2.21
C THR A 48 3.03 2.98 -2.04
N LEU A 49 1.86 2.80 -1.43
CA LEU A 49 0.88 3.86 -1.21
C LEU A 49 0.78 4.19 0.28
N HIS A 50 0.40 3.22 1.12
CA HIS A 50 0.14 3.48 2.55
C HIS A 50 1.39 3.97 3.27
N TRP A 51 2.53 3.29 3.10
CA TRP A 51 3.78 3.77 3.68
C TRP A 51 4.14 5.21 3.27
N CYS A 52 3.86 5.61 2.03
CA CYS A 52 4.09 6.99 1.58
C CYS A 52 3.11 7.96 2.25
N LEU A 53 1.84 7.59 2.42
CA LEU A 53 0.85 8.41 3.12
C LEU A 53 1.27 8.63 4.58
N ASP A 54 1.68 7.56 5.26
CA ASP A 54 1.99 7.57 6.68
C ASP A 54 3.31 8.32 6.93
N VAL A 55 4.38 7.98 6.21
CA VAL A 55 5.72 8.51 6.50
C VAL A 55 6.04 9.80 5.75
N THR A 56 5.66 9.88 4.47
CA THR A 56 6.01 11.05 3.64
C THR A 56 4.99 12.18 3.82
N PHE A 57 3.70 11.84 3.96
CA PHE A 57 2.62 12.83 4.12
C PHE A 57 2.12 12.95 5.57
N ARG A 58 2.69 12.18 6.51
CA ARG A 58 2.39 12.25 7.95
C ARG A 58 0.89 12.15 8.21
N GLU A 59 0.24 11.24 7.49
CA GLU A 59 -1.21 11.06 7.58
C GLU A 59 -1.67 10.66 8.98
N ASP A 60 -0.97 9.72 9.62
CA ASP A 60 -1.25 9.28 10.99
C ASP A 60 -1.13 10.40 12.03
N GLU A 61 -0.31 11.42 11.74
CA GLU A 61 -0.11 12.56 12.63
C GLU A 61 -1.12 13.69 12.40
N SER A 62 -2.00 13.55 11.40
CA SER A 62 -2.99 14.58 11.08
C SER A 62 -3.99 14.76 12.21
N ARG A 63 -4.14 15.99 12.69
CA ARG A 63 -5.10 16.35 13.76
C ARG A 63 -6.44 16.88 13.22
N VAL A 64 -6.70 16.72 11.92
CA VAL A 64 -7.93 17.18 11.29
C VAL A 64 -9.11 16.38 11.83
N ARG A 65 -10.06 17.06 12.47
CA ARG A 65 -11.29 16.44 13.02
C ARG A 65 -12.53 16.64 12.15
N ASN A 66 -12.47 17.56 11.19
CA ASN A 66 -13.56 17.77 10.24
C ASN A 66 -13.51 16.66 9.18
N ARG A 67 -14.61 15.90 9.05
CA ARG A 67 -14.69 14.74 8.16
C ARG A 67 -14.52 15.10 6.69
N THR A 68 -15.23 16.12 6.20
CA THR A 68 -15.14 16.55 4.80
C THR A 68 -13.71 17.00 4.45
N LEU A 69 -13.07 17.74 5.36
CA LEU A 69 -11.69 18.16 5.18
C LEU A 69 -10.73 16.95 5.17
N ALA A 70 -10.93 15.98 6.07
CA ALA A 70 -10.12 14.77 6.12
C ALA A 70 -10.25 13.96 4.82
N ASP A 71 -11.46 13.78 4.30
CA ASP A 71 -11.71 13.07 3.04
C ASP A 71 -11.04 13.79 1.85
N ASN A 72 -11.18 15.11 1.78
CA ASN A 72 -10.55 15.92 0.73
C ASN A 72 -9.02 15.85 0.81
N LEU A 73 -8.43 15.91 2.00
CA LEU A 73 -6.99 15.78 2.20
C LEU A 73 -6.48 14.39 1.83
N ALA A 74 -7.19 13.33 2.22
CA ALA A 74 -6.84 11.96 1.86
C ALA A 74 -6.82 11.77 0.34
N TRP A 75 -7.81 12.34 -0.37
CA TRP A 75 -7.83 12.35 -1.83
C TRP A 75 -6.65 13.12 -2.43
N LEU A 76 -6.41 14.35 -1.96
CA LEU A 76 -5.31 15.20 -2.44
C LEU A 76 -3.95 14.54 -2.26
N LYS A 77 -3.68 13.91 -1.12
CA LYS A 77 -2.43 13.18 -0.87
C LYS A 77 -2.25 12.00 -1.83
N ARG A 78 -3.30 11.20 -2.05
CA ARG A 78 -3.26 10.07 -3.00
C ARG A 78 -3.03 10.55 -4.42
N PHE A 79 -3.66 11.65 -4.82
CA PHE A 79 -3.44 12.30 -6.10
C PHE A 79 -1.99 12.78 -6.26
N ALA A 80 -1.46 13.48 -5.24
CA ALA A 80 -0.07 13.94 -5.22
C ALA A 80 0.92 12.77 -5.32
N ILE A 81 0.73 11.67 -4.58
CA ILE A 81 1.56 10.47 -4.71
C ILE A 81 1.51 9.92 -6.13
N GLY A 82 0.33 9.90 -6.76
CA GLY A 82 0.15 9.50 -8.15
C GLY A 82 1.03 10.31 -9.10
N LEU A 83 1.02 11.64 -8.97
CA LEU A 83 1.87 12.53 -9.76
C LEU A 83 3.36 12.32 -9.46
N LEU A 84 3.73 12.23 -8.18
CA LEU A 84 5.12 12.03 -7.78
C LEU A 84 5.69 10.72 -8.33
N LYS A 85 4.88 9.66 -8.45
CA LYS A 85 5.30 8.37 -9.02
C LYS A 85 5.56 8.43 -10.53
N GLN A 86 4.96 9.37 -11.25
CA GLN A 86 5.15 9.54 -12.70
C GLN A 86 6.44 10.28 -13.07
N VAL A 87 7.10 10.92 -12.10
CA VAL A 87 8.38 11.58 -12.34
C VAL A 87 9.46 10.55 -12.67
N ASP A 88 10.07 10.69 -13.84
CA ASP A 88 11.13 9.80 -14.32
C ASP A 88 12.51 10.27 -13.82
N ASN A 89 12.80 10.00 -12.55
CA ASN A 89 14.11 10.19 -11.97
C ASN A 89 14.38 9.12 -10.90
N LYS A 90 15.59 9.09 -10.33
CA LYS A 90 15.95 8.10 -9.30
C LYS A 90 15.65 8.57 -7.87
N GLU A 91 14.99 9.72 -7.72
CA GLU A 91 14.70 10.30 -6.42
C GLU A 91 13.57 9.56 -5.70
N SER A 92 13.66 9.49 -4.37
CA SER A 92 12.59 8.95 -3.53
C SER A 92 11.32 9.81 -3.59
N ILE A 93 10.16 9.24 -3.26
CA ILE A 93 8.90 10.01 -3.17
C ILE A 93 9.02 11.17 -2.18
N ALA A 94 9.74 10.98 -1.08
CA ALA A 94 10.02 12.04 -0.10
C ALA A 94 10.84 13.18 -0.70
N MET A 95 11.87 12.86 -1.49
CA MET A 95 12.70 13.87 -2.15
C MET A 95 11.95 14.58 -3.28
N ARG A 96 11.20 13.85 -4.11
CA ARG A 96 10.34 14.45 -5.15
C ARG A 96 9.31 15.40 -4.54
N ARG A 97 8.71 15.03 -3.39
CA ARG A 97 7.82 15.93 -2.65
C ARG A 97 8.55 17.20 -2.22
N ARG A 98 9.76 17.08 -1.64
CA ARG A 98 10.57 18.22 -1.21
C ARG A 98 10.97 19.14 -2.37
N MET A 99 11.22 18.58 -3.55
CA MET A 99 11.51 19.35 -4.76
C MET A 99 10.31 20.15 -5.29
N ALA A 100 9.09 19.68 -5.01
CA ALA A 100 7.86 20.30 -5.51
C ALA A 100 7.40 21.52 -4.68
N GLY A 101 8.01 21.76 -3.51
CA GLY A 101 7.61 22.82 -2.57
C GLY A 101 6.94 22.26 -1.32
#